data_AF-A0A1J4ZU83-F1
#
_entry.id   AF-A0A1J4ZU83-F1
#
_cell.length_a   1.000
_cell.length_b   1.000
_cell.length_c   1.000
_cell.angle_alpha   90.00
_cell.angle_beta   90.00
_cell.angle_gamma   90.00
#
_symmetry.space_group_name_H-M   'P 1'
#
loop_
_entity.id
_entity.type
_entity.pdbx_description
1 polymer ?
#
loop_
_entity_poly.entity_id
_entity_poly.type
_entity_poly.pdbx_seq_one_letter_code
_entity_poly.pdbx_strand_id
1 'polypeptide(L)'
;MQSKLNLEFVLIPAGEFIIGSDPSVDRLAGIDEHPQHRLAVSDFYMMRYLVTNAQYLIFLEVTGHRRPRYWATGRYPENAADHPVIDVSFHDAAAFCRWASEITGLPLRLPTETEWEKAARGPAGRPDLPLGKRVGTRTQQHRG
;
A
#
# COMPACT_ATOMS: atom_id res chain seq x y z
N MET A 1 23.77 3.97 -15.66
CA MET A 1 22.45 3.45 -16.06
C MET A 1 21.48 3.77 -14.94
N GLN A 2 20.89 4.98 -14.92
CA GLN A 2 19.96 5.41 -13.86
C GLN A 2 18.73 4.50 -13.87
N SER A 3 18.40 3.97 -12.70
CA SER A 3 17.32 3.02 -12.45
C SER A 3 15.96 3.62 -12.83
N LYS A 4 15.29 3.04 -13.84
CA LYS A 4 13.93 3.39 -14.28
C LYS A 4 12.82 3.02 -13.28
N LEU A 5 13.16 2.34 -12.18
CA LEU A 5 12.19 1.96 -11.16
C LEU A 5 11.96 3.16 -10.23
N ASN A 6 10.96 3.98 -10.56
CA ASN A 6 10.54 5.08 -9.70
C ASN A 6 9.61 4.56 -8.60
N LEU A 7 10.06 4.58 -7.36
CA LEU A 7 9.28 4.19 -6.18
C LEU A 7 9.13 5.41 -5.26
N GLU A 8 7.89 5.82 -5.00
CA GLU A 8 7.60 6.93 -4.10
C GLU A 8 7.24 6.40 -2.71
N PHE A 9 7.95 6.88 -1.69
CA PHE A 9 7.73 6.50 -0.30
C PHE A 9 7.26 7.69 0.53
N VAL A 10 6.41 7.40 1.51
CA VAL A 10 5.98 8.35 2.54
C VAL A 10 6.43 7.85 3.91
N LEU A 11 6.84 8.79 4.77
CA LEU A 11 7.16 8.50 6.16
C LEU A 11 5.87 8.28 6.95
N ILE A 12 5.76 7.14 7.60
CA ILE A 12 4.76 6.87 8.63
C ILE A 12 5.43 7.11 9.97
N PRO A 13 5.04 8.15 10.74
CA PRO A 13 5.71 8.50 11.99
C PRO A 13 5.57 7.41 13.05
N ALA A 14 6.57 7.31 13.92
CA ALA A 14 6.48 6.51 15.14
C ALA A 14 5.31 6.99 16.00
N GLY A 15 4.69 6.06 16.73
CA GLY A 15 3.58 6.40 17.63
C GLY A 15 2.61 5.26 17.87
N GLU A 16 1.78 5.48 18.89
CA GLU A 16 0.66 4.60 19.19
C GLU A 16 -0.47 4.78 18.19
N PHE A 17 -1.13 3.68 17.89
CA PHE A 17 -2.42 3.69 17.21
C PHE A 17 -3.32 2.61 17.78
N ILE A 18 -4.59 2.70 17.42
CA ILE A 18 -5.59 1.70 17.76
C ILE A 18 -5.62 0.68 16.62
N ILE A 19 -5.28 -0.57 16.94
CA ILE A 19 -5.33 -1.71 16.02
C ILE A 19 -6.58 -2.57 16.29
N GLY A 20 -7.15 -3.14 15.24
CA GLY A 20 -8.37 -3.94 15.31
C GLY A 20 -9.66 -3.11 15.37
N SER A 21 -10.77 -3.82 15.45
CA SER A 21 -12.13 -3.30 15.29
C SER A 21 -12.89 -3.33 16.62
N ASP A 22 -13.74 -2.34 16.85
CA ASP A 22 -14.72 -2.34 17.95
C ASP A 22 -16.05 -2.89 17.41
N PRO A 23 -16.57 -4.02 17.91
CA PRO A 23 -17.81 -4.62 17.40
C PRO A 23 -19.04 -3.71 17.52
N SER A 24 -18.98 -2.70 18.41
CA SER A 24 -20.06 -1.70 18.55
C SER A 24 -20.06 -0.65 17.43
N VAL A 25 -18.91 -0.45 16.78
CA VAL A 25 -18.70 0.53 15.70
C VAL A 25 -18.70 -0.16 14.34
N ASP A 26 -17.97 -1.28 14.20
CA ASP A 26 -17.94 -2.10 13.00
C ASP A 26 -18.53 -3.48 13.29
N ARG A 27 -19.79 -3.65 12.87
CA ARG A 27 -20.55 -4.90 13.07
C ARG A 27 -20.23 -5.97 12.03
N LEU A 28 -19.43 -5.64 11.00
CA LEU A 28 -19.03 -6.58 9.95
C LEU A 28 -17.61 -7.11 10.16
N ALA A 29 -16.88 -6.59 11.14
CA ALA A 29 -15.55 -7.04 11.50
C ALA A 29 -15.51 -8.54 11.82
N GLY A 30 -14.48 -9.20 11.29
CA GLY A 30 -14.20 -10.61 11.59
C GLY A 30 -13.85 -10.84 13.07
N ILE A 31 -13.98 -12.09 13.53
CA ILE A 31 -13.59 -12.46 14.91
C ILE A 31 -12.09 -12.22 15.16
N ASP A 32 -11.29 -12.36 14.11
CA ASP A 32 -9.84 -12.13 14.08
C ASP A 32 -9.45 -10.64 14.09
N GLU A 33 -10.40 -9.72 13.90
CA GLU A 33 -10.19 -8.28 14.02
C GLU A 33 -10.37 -7.76 15.46
N HIS A 34 -10.70 -8.64 16.41
CA HIS A 34 -10.95 -8.30 17.82
C HIS A 34 -9.90 -8.91 18.78
N PRO A 35 -9.65 -8.30 19.95
CA PRO A 35 -10.18 -7.03 20.42
C PRO A 35 -9.38 -5.83 19.93
N GLN A 36 -10.05 -4.68 19.87
CA GLN A 36 -9.37 -3.41 19.68
C GLN A 36 -8.39 -3.12 20.85
N HIS A 37 -7.15 -2.76 20.54
CA HIS A 37 -6.15 -2.40 21.55
C HIS A 37 -5.15 -1.37 21.05
N ARG A 38 -4.41 -0.75 21.97
CA ARG A 38 -3.34 0.21 21.66
C ARG A 38 -2.05 -0.51 21.34
N LEU A 39 -1.39 -0.13 20.26
CA LEU A 39 -0.10 -0.67 19.87
C LEU A 39 0.84 0.45 19.42
N ALA A 40 2.05 0.46 19.98
CA ALA A 40 3.13 1.35 19.57
C ALA A 40 3.92 0.73 18.42
N VAL A 41 4.11 1.51 17.35
CA VAL A 41 4.91 1.09 16.18
C VAL A 41 5.95 2.18 15.92
N SER A 42 7.20 1.77 15.66
CA SER A 42 8.28 2.66 15.22
C SER A 42 7.92 3.37 13.92
N ASP A 43 8.73 4.36 13.53
CA ASP A 43 8.60 4.94 12.20
C ASP A 43 9.05 3.94 11.13
N PHE A 44 8.47 4.10 9.94
CA PHE A 44 8.86 3.35 8.76
C PHE A 44 8.44 4.11 7.52
N TYR A 45 9.01 3.74 6.38
CA TYR A 45 8.56 4.24 5.09
C TYR A 45 7.66 3.21 4.43
N MET A 46 6.58 3.66 3.81
CA MET A 46 5.70 2.82 2.99
C MET A 46 5.55 3.44 1.61
N MET A 47 5.42 2.60 0.58
CA MET A 47 5.13 3.10 -0.76
C MET A 47 3.79 3.85 -0.75
N ARG A 48 3.76 5.02 -1.37
CA ARG A 48 2.54 5.84 -1.49
C ARG A 48 1.46 5.16 -2.34
N TYR A 49 1.90 4.37 -3.32
CA TYR A 49 1.06 3.67 -4.28
C TYR A 49 1.39 2.18 -4.28
N LEU A 50 0.43 1.36 -4.69
CA LEU A 50 0.69 -0.05 -5.00
C LEU A 50 1.69 -0.16 -6.16
N VAL A 51 2.42 -1.29 -6.22
CA VAL A 51 3.32 -1.57 -7.34
C VAL A 51 2.52 -1.63 -8.63
N THR A 52 2.92 -0.85 -9.62
CA THR A 52 2.22 -0.75 -10.90
C THR A 52 2.62 -1.87 -11.86
N ASN A 53 1.79 -2.13 -12.87
CA ASN A 53 2.11 -3.06 -13.96
C ASN A 53 3.42 -2.69 -14.67
N ALA A 54 3.69 -1.41 -14.89
CA ALA A 54 4.93 -0.94 -15.51
C ALA A 54 6.17 -1.22 -14.64
N GLN A 55 6.09 -0.97 -13.33
CA GLN A 55 7.17 -1.27 -12.39
C GLN A 55 7.43 -2.78 -12.32
N TYR A 56 6.36 -3.58 -12.22
CA TYR A 56 6.47 -5.03 -12.16
C TYR A 56 6.99 -5.63 -13.47
N LEU A 57 6.64 -5.07 -14.64
CA LEU A 57 7.20 -5.49 -15.92
C LEU A 57 8.73 -5.36 -15.95
N ILE A 58 9.30 -4.29 -15.39
CA ILE A 58 10.77 -4.13 -15.32
C ILE A 58 11.40 -5.30 -14.53
N PHE A 59 10.81 -5.66 -13.39
CA PHE A 59 11.24 -6.82 -12.60
C PHE A 59 11.22 -8.10 -13.44
N LEU A 60 10.13 -8.36 -14.16
CA LEU A 60 9.97 -9.54 -14.99
C LEU A 60 11.01 -9.62 -16.11
N GLU A 61 11.24 -8.51 -16.83
CA GLU A 61 12.20 -8.46 -17.95
C GLU A 61 13.65 -8.65 -17.49
N VAL A 62 14.00 -8.18 -16.29
CA VAL A 62 15.37 -8.31 -15.74
C VAL A 62 15.63 -9.68 -15.15
N THR A 63 14.65 -10.25 -14.44
CA THR A 63 14.84 -11.48 -13.65
C THR A 63 14.38 -12.75 -14.35
N GLY A 64 13.57 -12.63 -15.41
CA GLY A 64 12.89 -13.77 -16.03
C GLY A 64 11.81 -14.39 -15.16
N HIS A 65 11.34 -13.67 -14.12
CA HIS A 65 10.29 -14.17 -13.22
C HIS A 65 8.97 -14.42 -13.96
N ARG A 66 8.09 -15.23 -13.37
CA ARG A 66 6.84 -15.64 -14.01
C ARG A 66 5.88 -14.44 -14.16
N ARG A 67 5.31 -14.29 -15.37
CA ARG A 67 4.29 -13.28 -15.66
C ARG A 67 2.92 -13.64 -15.01
N PRO A 68 2.12 -12.64 -14.57
CA PRO A 68 0.74 -12.86 -14.13
C PRO A 68 -0.09 -13.54 -15.22
N ARG A 69 -1.05 -14.41 -14.86
CA ARG A 69 -1.77 -15.23 -15.85
C ARG A 69 -2.69 -14.40 -16.74
N TYR A 70 -3.21 -13.30 -16.20
CA TYR A 70 -4.10 -12.40 -16.95
C TYR A 70 -3.37 -11.59 -18.05
N TRP A 71 -2.03 -11.58 -18.08
CA TRP A 71 -1.24 -10.93 -19.13
C TRP A 71 -1.19 -11.81 -20.39
N ALA A 72 -2.33 -11.96 -21.06
CA ALA A 72 -2.55 -12.95 -22.13
C ALA A 72 -1.55 -12.86 -23.30
N THR A 73 -1.04 -11.66 -23.61
CA THR A 73 -0.07 -11.41 -24.68
C THR A 73 1.37 -11.30 -24.18
N GLY A 74 1.63 -11.75 -22.95
CA GLY A 74 2.91 -11.58 -22.28
C GLY A 74 3.11 -10.17 -21.69
N ARG A 75 2.12 -9.28 -21.77
CA ARG A 75 2.17 -7.94 -21.16
C ARG A 75 0.84 -7.58 -20.50
N TYR A 76 0.87 -6.60 -19.61
CA TYR A 76 -0.34 -5.99 -19.06
C TYR A 76 -1.22 -5.39 -20.17
N PRO A 77 -2.55 -5.27 -19.96
CA PRO A 77 -3.47 -4.67 -20.92
C PRO A 77 -3.07 -3.26 -21.35
N GLU A 78 -3.48 -2.86 -22.56
CA GLU A 78 -3.26 -1.49 -23.03
C GLU A 78 -3.85 -0.47 -22.05
N ASN A 79 -3.16 0.66 -21.86
CA ASN A 79 -3.52 1.72 -20.92
C ASN A 79 -3.57 1.31 -19.43
N ALA A 80 -3.04 0.14 -19.04
CA ALA A 80 -3.00 -0.31 -17.65
C ALA A 80 -1.63 -0.16 -16.98
N ALA A 81 -0.71 0.62 -17.56
CA ALA A 81 0.68 0.75 -17.09
C ALA A 81 0.78 1.22 -15.62
N ASP A 82 -0.05 2.20 -15.24
CA ASP A 82 -0.08 2.79 -13.89
C ASP A 82 -1.08 2.11 -12.95
N HIS A 83 -1.78 1.08 -13.42
CA HIS A 83 -2.66 0.28 -12.56
C HIS A 83 -1.84 -0.64 -11.67
N PRO A 84 -2.34 -0.98 -10.47
CA PRO A 84 -1.74 -1.99 -9.61
C PRO A 84 -1.57 -3.31 -10.36
N VAL A 85 -0.43 -3.96 -10.18
CA VAL A 85 -0.28 -5.35 -10.61
C VAL A 85 -1.17 -6.25 -9.75
N ILE A 86 -1.84 -7.19 -10.40
CA ILE A 86 -2.76 -8.16 -9.77
C ILE A 86 -2.41 -9.59 -10.23
N ASP A 87 -3.00 -10.60 -9.60
CA ASP A 87 -2.68 -12.03 -9.81
C ASP A 87 -1.18 -12.32 -9.56
N VAL A 88 -0.67 -11.77 -8.46
CA VAL A 88 0.66 -12.05 -7.91
C VAL A 88 0.50 -12.75 -6.56
N SER A 89 1.32 -13.77 -6.30
CA SER A 89 1.33 -14.43 -5.00
C SER A 89 2.16 -13.65 -3.98
N PHE A 90 2.05 -14.03 -2.70
CA PHE A 90 2.93 -13.53 -1.65
C PHE A 90 4.42 -13.73 -2.02
N HIS A 91 4.78 -14.89 -2.57
CA HIS A 91 6.16 -15.19 -2.95
C HIS A 91 6.66 -14.30 -4.09
N ASP A 92 5.79 -13.97 -5.04
CA ASP A 92 6.09 -13.06 -6.14
C ASP A 92 6.34 -11.64 -5.63
N ALA A 93 5.47 -11.15 -4.74
CA ALA A 93 5.63 -9.84 -4.12
C ALA A 93 6.91 -9.75 -3.26
N ALA A 94 7.20 -10.80 -2.48
CA ALA A 94 8.44 -10.87 -1.72
C ALA A 94 9.69 -10.93 -2.62
N ALA A 95 9.62 -11.63 -3.76
CA ALA A 95 10.69 -11.66 -4.76
C ALA A 95 10.94 -10.28 -5.37
N PHE A 96 9.86 -9.56 -5.71
CA PHE A 96 9.96 -8.18 -6.18
C PHE A 96 10.67 -7.28 -5.15
N CYS A 97 10.30 -7.36 -3.86
CA CYS A 97 10.96 -6.58 -2.82
C CYS A 97 12.46 -6.89 -2.70
N ARG A 98 12.85 -8.17 -2.77
CA ARG A 98 14.28 -8.56 -2.72
C ARG A 98 15.04 -7.99 -3.92
N TRP A 99 14.54 -8.21 -5.13
CA TRP A 99 15.16 -7.67 -6.34
C TRP A 99 15.23 -6.13 -6.33
N ALA A 100 14.14 -5.46 -5.96
CA ALA A 100 14.09 -4.01 -5.90
C ALA A 100 15.08 -3.47 -4.85
N SER A 101 15.29 -4.20 -3.74
CA SER A 101 16.32 -3.86 -2.76
C SER A 101 17.72 -3.91 -3.36
N GLU A 102 18.03 -4.96 -4.12
CA GLU A 102 19.33 -5.12 -4.77
C GLU A 102 19.63 -3.97 -5.75
N ILE A 103 18.65 -3.56 -6.56
CA ILE A 103 18.87 -2.55 -7.59
C ILE A 103 18.77 -1.10 -7.09
N THR A 104 18.10 -0.86 -5.96
CA THR A 104 17.96 0.49 -5.37
C THR A 104 18.92 0.74 -4.21
N GLY A 105 19.45 -0.31 -3.58
CA GLY A 105 20.21 -0.21 -2.33
C GLY A 105 19.35 0.09 -1.10
N LEU A 106 18.02 0.14 -1.23
CA LEU A 106 17.09 0.35 -0.13
C LEU A 106 16.66 -1.00 0.49
N PRO A 107 16.41 -1.08 1.80
CA PRO A 107 15.97 -2.32 2.45
C PRO A 107 14.46 -2.56 2.26
N LEU A 108 14.03 -2.85 1.03
CA LEU A 108 12.62 -3.01 0.68
C LEU A 108 12.09 -4.38 1.11
N ARG A 109 10.90 -4.38 1.72
CA ARG A 109 10.17 -5.58 2.15
C ARG A 109 8.68 -5.37 2.09
N LEU A 110 7.93 -6.47 2.25
CA LEU A 110 6.50 -6.37 2.53
C LEU A 110 6.28 -5.74 3.91
N PRO A 111 5.20 -4.95 4.08
CA PRO A 111 4.81 -4.47 5.39
C PRO A 111 4.29 -5.63 6.24
N THR A 112 4.44 -5.51 7.55
CA THR A 112 3.64 -6.31 8.49
C THR A 112 2.18 -5.85 8.45
N GLU A 113 1.26 -6.68 8.92
CA GLU A 113 -0.16 -6.32 9.04
C GLU A 113 -0.36 -5.05 9.87
N THR A 114 0.33 -4.96 11.00
CA THR A 114 0.32 -3.79 11.88
C THR A 114 0.80 -2.51 11.18
N GLU A 115 1.90 -2.59 10.41
CA GLU A 115 2.40 -1.44 9.64
C GLU A 115 1.41 -1.04 8.54
N TRP A 116 0.80 -2.02 7.86
CA TRP A 116 -0.20 -1.79 6.84
C TRP A 116 -1.43 -1.08 7.42
N GLU A 117 -1.96 -1.57 8.55
CA GLU A 117 -3.13 -0.98 9.19
C GLU A 117 -2.86 0.43 9.71
N LYS A 118 -1.69 0.65 10.35
CA LYS A 118 -1.28 1.98 10.81
C LYS A 118 -1.19 2.97 9.66
N ALA A 119 -0.61 2.57 8.53
CA ALA A 119 -0.50 3.42 7.35
C ALA A 119 -1.88 3.71 6.72
N ALA A 120 -2.77 2.71 6.67
CA ALA A 120 -4.10 2.83 6.08
C ALA A 120 -5.05 3.72 6.90
N ARG A 121 -4.98 3.68 8.24
CA ARG A 121 -5.81 4.50 9.14
C ARG A 121 -5.49 5.99 9.09
N GLY A 122 -4.28 6.34 8.68
CA GLY A 122 -3.80 7.72 8.58
C GLY A 122 -3.70 8.46 9.94
N PRO A 123 -3.34 9.76 9.92
CA PRO A 123 -2.98 10.51 11.13
C PRO A 123 -4.11 10.67 12.16
N ALA A 124 -5.37 10.51 11.73
CA ALA A 124 -6.54 10.71 12.58
C ALA A 124 -7.08 9.42 13.21
N GLY A 125 -6.47 8.26 12.93
CA GLY A 125 -6.85 6.97 13.53
C GLY A 125 -8.31 6.57 13.33
N ARG A 126 -8.97 7.07 12.27
CA ARG A 126 -10.41 6.94 12.08
C ARG A 126 -10.75 5.58 11.47
N PRO A 127 -11.53 4.71 12.16
CA PRO A 127 -11.91 3.40 11.63
C PRO A 127 -12.91 3.48 10.47
N ASP A 128 -13.57 4.62 10.27
CA ASP A 128 -14.79 4.76 9.46
C ASP A 128 -14.56 5.30 8.04
N LEU A 129 -13.31 5.52 7.60
CA LEU A 129 -13.03 6.17 6.33
C LEU A 129 -12.05 5.39 5.44
N PRO A 130 -12.49 4.80 4.31
CA PRO A 130 -11.55 4.45 3.25
C PRO A 130 -10.95 5.74 2.69
N LEU A 131 -9.65 5.68 2.40
CA LEU A 131 -8.78 6.73 1.84
C LEU A 131 -9.53 7.96 1.27
N GLY A 132 -9.51 9.04 2.04
CA GLY A 132 -9.64 10.41 1.53
C GLY A 132 -11.02 10.83 0.99
N LYS A 133 -11.82 11.48 1.85
CA LYS A 133 -12.60 12.64 1.40
C LYS A 133 -11.91 13.91 1.88
N ARG A 134 -11.52 14.78 0.94
CA ARG A 134 -11.22 16.19 1.24
C ARG A 134 -12.43 16.78 1.96
N VAL A 135 -12.24 17.30 3.17
CA VAL A 135 -13.23 18.16 3.82
C VAL A 135 -13.36 19.41 2.95
N GLY A 136 -14.41 19.46 2.13
CA GLY A 136 -14.77 20.66 1.41
C GLY A 136 -15.28 21.70 2.42
N THR A 137 -14.43 22.64 2.82
CA THR A 137 -14.88 23.86 3.48
C THR A 137 -15.65 24.69 2.48
N ARG A 138 -16.96 24.47 2.38
CA ARG A 138 -17.88 25.40 1.73
C ARG A 138 -18.30 26.41 2.79
N THR A 139 -17.52 27.48 2.94
CA THR A 139 -17.98 28.64 3.69
C THR A 139 -19.04 29.33 2.84
N GLN A 140 -20.31 29.07 3.16
CA GLN A 140 -21.39 29.99 2.83
C GLN A 140 -21.13 31.30 3.60
N GLN A 141 -20.87 32.39 2.88
CA GLN A 141 -21.19 33.72 3.37
C GLN A 141 -22.31 34.29 2.49
N HIS A 142 -23.52 34.23 3.02
CA HIS A 142 -24.55 35.21 2.70
C HIS A 142 -24.27 36.47 3.54
N ARG A 143 -24.16 37.62 2.87
CA ARG A 143 -24.87 38.90 3.16
C ARG A 143 -24.08 40.09 2.59
N GLY A 144 -24.83 41.00 1.97
CA GLY A 144 -24.38 42.22 1.32
C GLY A 144 -25.34 42.56 0.19
#